data_AF-A0A2W4PCH4-F1
#
_entry.id   AF-A0A2W4PCH4-F1
#
_cell.length_a   1.000
_cell.length_b   1.000
_cell.length_c   1.000
_cell.angle_alpha   90.00
_cell.angle_beta   90.00
_cell.angle_gamma   90.00
#
_symmetry.space_group_name_H-M   'P 1'
#
loop_
_entity.id
_entity.type
_entity.pdbx_description
1 polymer ?
#
loop_
_entity_poly.entity_id
_entity_poly.type
_entity_poly.pdbx_seq_one_letter_code
_entity_poly.pdbx_strand_id
1 'polypeptide(L)' 'MDKHGRLAYWRNTQYVGEWHTRFDLPTLGASVTLVESIDESPANERGIRRRDYVMVDVRVEPLEGNQS' A
#
# COMPACT_ATOMS: atom_id res chain seq x y z
N MET A 1 -15.92 -6.72 -2.02
CA MET A 1 -15.52 -5.30 -1.84
C MET A 1 -16.41 -4.71 -0.76
N ASP A 2 -15.82 -4.06 0.24
CA ASP A 2 -16.55 -3.34 1.29
C ASP A 2 -17.34 -2.18 0.65
N LYS A 3 -18.66 -2.13 0.88
CA LYS A 3 -19.55 -1.08 0.32
C LYS A 3 -19.27 0.31 0.90
N HIS A 4 -18.56 0.39 2.02
CA HIS A 4 -18.16 1.61 2.72
C HIS A 4 -16.64 1.78 2.78
N GLY A 5 -15.88 1.00 2.01
CA GLY A 5 -14.42 1.12 1.96
C GLY A 5 -14.00 2.54 1.57
N ARG A 6 -13.13 3.15 2.38
CA ARG A 6 -12.63 4.51 2.16
C ARG A 6 -11.13 4.47 1.96
N LEU A 7 -10.65 5.13 0.91
CA LEU A 7 -9.22 5.38 0.73
C LEU A 7 -8.81 6.45 1.76
N ALA A 8 -8.01 6.06 2.75
CA ALA A 8 -7.53 6.96 3.80
C ALA A 8 -6.31 7.75 3.32
N TYR A 9 -5.36 7.08 2.66
CA TYR A 9 -4.16 7.69 2.09
C TYR A 9 -3.78 7.02 0.76
N TRP A 10 -3.39 7.84 -0.22
CA TRP A 10 -2.89 7.38 -1.51
C TRP A 10 -1.40 7.70 -1.63
N ARG A 11 -0.56 6.69 -1.84
CA ARG A 11 0.86 6.83 -2.23
C ARG A 11 1.63 7.84 -1.38
N ASN A 12 1.46 7.75 -0.06
CA ASN A 12 2.17 8.59 0.88
C ASN A 12 3.64 8.16 0.95
N THR A 13 4.57 9.07 0.70
CA THR A 13 6.03 8.86 0.78
C THR A 13 6.55 9.28 2.15
N GLN A 14 6.02 8.68 3.22
CA GLN A 14 6.50 8.93 4.59
C GLN A 14 7.86 8.26 4.84
N TYR A 15 8.22 7.24 4.05
CA TYR A 15 9.50 6.55 4.08
C TYR A 15 10.19 6.66 2.71
N VAL A 16 11.52 6.78 2.71
CA VAL A 16 12.30 6.90 1.47
C VAL A 16 12.24 5.59 0.69
N GLY A 17 11.70 5.64 -0.53
CA GLY A 17 11.61 4.48 -1.41
C GLY A 17 10.33 3.64 -1.26
N GLU A 18 9.44 3.99 -0.33
CA GLU A 18 8.18 3.26 -0.11
C GLU A 18 6.96 4.14 -0.38
N TRP A 19 5.96 3.56 -1.04
CA TRP A 19 4.64 4.13 -1.25
C TRP A 19 3.62 3.38 -0.42
N HIS A 20 2.96 4.11 0.48
CA HIS A 20 1.96 3.55 1.37
C HIS A 20 0.57 3.96 0.91
N THR A 21 -0.29 2.97 0.68
CA THR A 21 -1.70 3.18 0.30
C THR A 21 -2.60 2.49 1.32
N ARG A 22 -3.35 3.27 2.09
CA ARG A 22 -4.21 2.76 3.19
C ARG A 22 -5.68 2.83 2.83
N PHE A 23 -6.37 1.72 3.05
CA PHE A 23 -7.82 1.56 2.94
C PHE A 23 -8.40 1.26 4.31
N ASP A 24 -9.35 2.06 4.74
CA ASP A 24 -10.17 1.71 5.90
C ASP A 24 -11.36 0.90 5.39
N LEU A 25 -11.63 -0.24 6.03
CA LEU A 25 -12.72 -1.18 5.75
C LEU A 25 -13.66 -1.23 6.95
N PRO A 26 -14.57 -0.25 7.09
CA PRO A 26 -15.38 -0.08 8.30
C PRO A 26 -16.29 -1.27 8.59
N THR A 27 -16.79 -1.97 7.56
CA THR A 27 -17.67 -3.14 7.78
C THR A 27 -16.92 -4.36 8.30
N LEU A 28 -15.61 -4.40 8.09
CA LEU A 28 -14.72 -5.44 8.61
C LEU A 28 -13.95 -4.98 9.85
N GLY A 29 -14.13 -3.72 10.26
CA GLY A 29 -13.44 -3.13 11.40
C GLY A 29 -11.91 -3.17 11.30
N ALA A 30 -11.38 -3.09 10.07
CA ALA A 30 -9.96 -3.22 9.78
C ALA A 30 -9.47 -2.08 8.87
N SER A 31 -8.20 -1.73 9.01
CA SER A 31 -7.44 -0.88 8.10
C SER A 31 -6.40 -1.74 7.40
N VAL A 32 -6.32 -1.62 6.08
CA VAL A 32 -5.37 -2.35 5.25
C VAL A 32 -4.43 -1.34 4.60
N THR A 33 -3.14 -1.44 4.86
CA THR A 33 -2.11 -0.61 4.23
C THR A 33 -1.29 -1.48 3.27
N LEU A 34 -1.33 -1.12 1.99
CA LEU A 34 -0.48 -1.68 0.96
C LEU A 34 0.83 -0.89 0.92
N VAL A 35 1.95 -1.58 0.97
CA VAL A 35 3.28 -0.98 0.84
C VAL A 35 3.89 -1.43 -0.47
N GLU A 36 4.24 -0.46 -1.30
CA GLU A 36 4.89 -0.66 -2.59
C GLU A 36 6.30 -0.06 -2.56
N SER A 37 7.25 -0.71 -3.22
CA SER A 37 8.60 -0.18 -3.42
C SER A 37 8.94 -0.12 -4.91
N ILE A 38 9.90 0.73 -5.29
CA ILE A 38 10.45 0.69 -6.65
C ILE A 38 11.30 -0.57 -6.80
N ASP A 39 11.07 -1.30 -7.88
CA ASP A 39 12.01 -2.32 -8.31
C ASP A 39 13.28 -1.65 -8.82
N GLU A 40 14.38 -1.78 -8.04
CA GLU A 40 15.70 -1.28 -8.41
C GLU A 40 16.49 -2.24 -9.31
N SER A 41 15.83 -3.29 -9.82
CA SER A 41 16.44 -4.23 -10.75
C SER A 41 17.16 -3.51 -11.90
N PRO A 42 18.32 -4.03 -12.34
CA PRO A 42 19.08 -3.41 -13.41
C PRO A 42 18.23 -3.28 -14.67
N ALA A 43 18.56 -2.27 -15.47
CA ALA A 43 17.90 -2.06 -16.76
C ALA A 43 17.94 -3.36 -17.58
N ASN A 44 16.86 -3.63 -18.31
CA ASN A 44 16.83 -4.80 -19.20
C ASN A 44 17.94 -4.70 -20.27
N GLU A 45 18.13 -5.75 -21.06
CA GLU A 45 19.17 -5.83 -22.12
C GLU A 45 19.13 -4.66 -23.13
N ARG A 46 18.03 -3.90 -23.17
CA ARG A 46 17.84 -2.71 -24.02
C ARG A 46 18.13 -1.39 -23.32
N GLY A 47 18.64 -1.42 -22.09
CA GLY A 47 18.94 -0.23 -21.28
C GLY A 47 17.69 0.50 -20.76
N ILE A 48 16.50 -0.09 -20.87
CA ILE A 48 15.26 0.52 -20.41
C ILE A 48 15.03 0.15 -18.95
N ARG A 49 15.05 1.16 -18.07
CA ARG A 49 14.56 1.03 -16.70
C ARG A 49 13.05 1.20 -16.71
N ARG A 50 12.32 0.10 -16.61
CA ARG A 50 10.89 0.15 -16.34
C ARG A 50 10.74 0.47 -14.86
N ARG A 51 10.04 1.57 -14.52
CA ARG A 51 9.66 1.83 -13.13
C ARG A 51 8.53 0.89 -12.78
N ASP A 52 8.87 -0.33 -12.42
CA ASP A 52 7.93 -1.28 -11.85
C ASP A 52 7.85 -1.02 -10.34
N TYR A 53 6.63 -1.04 -9.82
CA TYR A 53 6.38 -0.96 -8.39
C TYR A 53 6.00 -2.36 -7.93
N VAL A 54 6.71 -2.88 -6.95
CA VAL A 54 6.46 -4.20 -6.37
C VAL A 54 5.75 -4.02 -5.05
N MET A 55 4.66 -4.78 -4.85
CA MET A 55 4.01 -4.86 -3.55
C MET A 55 4.92 -5.69 -2.64
N VAL A 56 5.46 -5.06 -1.61
CA VAL A 56 6.44 -5.67 -0.70
C VAL A 56 5.80 -6.10 0.63
N ASP A 57 4.72 -5.44 1.04
CA ASP A 57 4.06 -5.71 2.31
C ASP A 57 2.57 -5.34 2.26
N VAL A 58 1.78 -6.04 3.06
CA VAL A 58 0.36 -5.76 3.31
C VAL A 58 0.13 -5.81 4.81
N ARG A 59 -0.11 -4.64 5.41
CA ARG A 59 -0.35 -4.51 6.85
C ARG A 59 -1.84 -4.43 7.12
N VAL A 60 -2.33 -5.30 8.00
CA VAL A 60 -3.73 -5.31 8.41
C VAL A 60 -3.77 -4.98 9.90
N GLU A 61 -4.42 -3.87 10.23
CA GLU A 61 -4.57 -3.37 11.60
C GLU A 61 -6.07 -3.26 11.92
N PRO A 62 -6.50 -3.42 13.18
CA PRO A 62 -7.86 -3.09 13.57
C PRO A 62 -8.11 -1.57 13.38
N LEU A 63 -9.32 -1.21 12.96
CA LEU A 63 -9.72 0.20 12.85
C LEU A 63 -9.86 0.80 14.26
N GLU A 64 -9.36 2.03 14.48
CA GLU A 64 -9.51 2.68 15.79
C GLU A 64 -11.00 2.82 16.15
N GLY A 65 -11.37 2.23 17.29
CA GLY A 65 -12.76 2.07 17.74
C GLY A 65 -13.29 0.63 17.69
N ASN A 66 -12.60 -0.30 17.04
CA ASN A 66 -12.95 -1.72 17.00
C ASN A 66 -12.07 -2.55 17.97
N GLN A 67 -12.06 -2.16 19.24
CA GLN A 67 -11.52 -2.96 20.34
C GLN A 67 -12.72 -3.58 21.08
N SER A 68 -13.14 -4.78 20.66
CA SER A 68 -14.11 -5.59 21.39
C SER A 68 -13.45 -6.84 21.93
#